data_AF-A0AAE1R507-F1
#
_entry.id   AF-A0AAE1R507-F1
#
_cell.length_a   1.000
_cell.length_b   1.000
_cell.length_c   1.000
_cell.angle_alpha   90.00
_cell.angle_beta   90.00
_cell.angle_gamma   90.00
#
_symmetry.space_group_name_H-M   'P 1'
#
loop_
_entity.id
_entity.type
_entity.pdbx_description
1 polymer ?
#
loop_
_entity_poly.entity_id
_entity_poly.type
_entity_poly.pdbx_seq_one_letter_code
_entity_poly.pdbx_strand_id
1 'polypeptide(L)'
;MSRGSFEAYKYIEDIFLKVATQVPDSGPCVMYIGKGGSGNFGKMIHNGIEYGDMQLIAEAYDVLKFVGKLSNDELYKVFSEWNKGEFLCGKVGNYNGEEVSQMWKKGWFVVAVDFDSSCRLSYLIR
;
A
#
# COMPACT_ATOMS: atom_id res chain seq x y z
N MET A 1 14.08 -1.48 5.13
CA MET A 1 14.89 -0.26 5.38
C MET A 1 15.80 -0.50 6.58
N SER A 2 17.10 -0.76 6.37
CA SER A 2 18.01 -1.16 7.46
C SER A 2 18.82 0.02 8.01
N ARG A 3 19.12 0.00 9.33
CA ARG A 3 19.82 1.06 10.07
C ARG A 3 20.90 0.48 10.98
N GLY A 4 21.81 1.34 11.45
CA GLY A 4 22.72 1.03 12.56
C GLY A 4 24.19 1.07 12.16
N SER A 5 25.02 0.22 12.76
CA SER A 5 26.40 0.01 12.31
C SER A 5 26.38 -0.72 10.98
N PHE A 6 27.27 -0.31 10.07
CA PHE A 6 27.40 -0.95 8.76
C PHE A 6 27.95 -2.37 8.91
N GLU A 7 28.84 -2.57 9.89
CA GLU A 7 29.38 -3.87 10.27
C GLU A 7 28.26 -4.81 10.70
N ALA A 8 27.35 -4.36 11.58
CA ALA A 8 26.18 -5.13 12.00
C ALA A 8 25.27 -5.48 10.82
N TYR A 9 25.05 -4.55 9.88
CA TYR A 9 24.26 -4.80 8.68
C TYR A 9 24.88 -5.93 7.83
N LYS A 10 26.20 -5.93 7.61
CA LYS A 10 26.87 -6.99 6.84
C LYS A 10 26.68 -8.39 7.42
N TYR A 11 26.65 -8.52 8.75
CA TYR A 11 26.43 -9.83 9.38
C TYR A 11 25.02 -10.41 9.13
N ILE A 12 24.03 -9.54 8.91
CA ILE A 12 22.62 -9.93 8.74
C ILE A 12 22.11 -9.73 7.30
N GLU A 13 22.97 -9.23 6.41
CA GLU A 13 22.62 -8.86 5.03
C GLU A 13 22.02 -10.03 4.26
N ASP A 14 22.63 -11.21 4.32
CA ASP A 14 22.15 -12.42 3.64
C ASP A 14 20.73 -12.81 4.07
N ILE A 15 20.42 -12.66 5.36
CA ILE A 15 19.07 -12.92 5.88
C ILE A 15 18.09 -11.89 5.28
N PHE A 16 18.44 -10.61 5.33
CA PHE A 16 17.60 -9.54 4.79
C PHE A 16 17.36 -9.69 3.29
N LEU A 17 18.37 -10.04 2.50
CA LEU A 17 18.23 -10.23 1.06
C LEU A 17 17.28 -11.39 0.73
N LYS A 18 17.28 -12.45 1.56
CA LYS A 18 16.41 -13.63 1.36
C LYS A 18 14.96 -13.41 1.79
N VAL A 19 14.72 -12.62 2.84
CA VAL A 19 13.36 -12.36 3.36
C VAL A 19 12.69 -11.15 2.72
N ALA A 20 13.46 -10.23 2.13
CA ALA A 20 12.91 -9.07 1.45
C ALA A 20 12.12 -9.49 0.20
N THR A 21 11.09 -8.71 -0.10
CA THR A 21 10.32 -8.84 -1.33
C THR A 21 11.24 -8.69 -2.54
N GLN A 22 11.16 -9.63 -3.48
CA GLN A 22 11.91 -9.58 -4.72
C GLN A 22 11.07 -8.86 -5.77
N VAL A 23 11.57 -7.73 -6.26
CA VAL A 23 10.92 -6.97 -7.34
C VAL A 23 11.51 -7.41 -8.67
N PRO A 24 10.67 -7.80 -9.66
CA PRO A 24 11.13 -8.10 -11.01
C PRO A 24 12.03 -6.97 -11.54
N ASP A 25 13.14 -7.34 -12.15
CA ASP A 25 14.13 -6.43 -12.77
C ASP A 25 14.86 -5.45 -11.82
N SER A 26 14.42 -5.33 -10.55
CA SER A 26 15.00 -4.40 -9.56
C SER A 26 15.66 -5.10 -8.36
N GLY A 27 15.38 -6.39 -8.15
CA GLY A 27 15.99 -7.19 -7.07
C GLY A 27 15.32 -7.02 -5.70
N PRO A 28 16.01 -7.34 -4.61
CA PRO A 28 15.42 -7.34 -3.27
C PRO A 28 15.13 -5.91 -2.76
N CYS A 29 13.94 -5.70 -2.19
CA CYS A 29 13.49 -4.46 -1.56
C CYS A 29 14.15 -4.20 -0.19
N VAL A 30 15.48 -4.29 -0.12
CA VAL A 30 16.23 -3.97 1.08
C VAL A 30 17.54 -3.30 0.73
N MET A 31 17.88 -2.27 1.50
CA MET A 31 19.18 -1.64 1.44
C MET A 31 19.53 -1.08 2.82
N TYR A 32 20.83 -0.88 3.03
CA TYR A 32 21.35 -0.10 4.14
C TYR A 32 21.12 1.40 3.87
N ILE A 33 20.33 2.05 4.73
CA ILE A 33 19.97 3.46 4.56
C ILE A 33 21.01 4.38 5.19
N GLY A 34 21.57 4.00 6.35
CA GLY A 34 22.58 4.81 7.02
C GLY A 34 22.74 4.50 8.50
N LYS A 35 23.59 5.30 9.14
CA LYS A 35 23.86 5.20 10.58
C LYS A 35 22.67 5.70 11.41
N GLY A 36 22.67 5.35 12.69
CA GLY A 36 21.70 5.85 13.67
C GLY A 36 20.24 5.47 13.35
N GLY A 37 19.34 6.45 13.45
CA GLY A 37 17.89 6.28 13.28
C GLY A 37 17.37 6.33 11.85
N SER A 38 18.25 6.41 10.84
CA SER A 38 17.88 6.67 9.43
C SER A 38 16.84 5.71 8.85
N GLY A 39 16.97 4.39 9.08
CA GLY A 39 15.97 3.42 8.64
C GLY A 39 14.61 3.56 9.33
N ASN A 40 14.58 3.96 10.61
CA ASN A 40 13.32 4.23 11.31
C ASN A 40 12.66 5.51 10.81
N PHE A 41 13.47 6.53 10.51
CA PHE A 41 13.00 7.76 9.90
C PHE A 41 12.38 7.50 8.52
N GLY A 42 13.05 6.69 7.70
CA GLY A 42 12.50 6.23 6.42
C GLY A 42 11.15 5.54 6.57
N LYS A 43 11.01 4.63 7.56
CA LYS A 43 9.72 3.96 7.83
C LYS A 43 8.65 4.93 8.34
N MET A 44 9.03 5.92 9.15
CA MET A 44 8.11 6.96 9.61
C MET A 44 7.56 7.77 8.42
N ILE A 45 8.42 8.18 7.48
CA ILE A 45 7.99 8.87 6.26
C ILE A 45 7.10 7.98 5.40
N HIS A 46 7.48 6.72 5.20
CA HIS A 46 6.67 5.78 4.43
C HIS A 46 5.27 5.61 5.04
N ASN A 47 5.15 5.43 6.36
CA ASN A 47 3.84 5.39 7.01
C ASN A 47 3.08 6.71 6.81
N GLY A 48 3.76 7.86 6.86
CA GLY A 48 3.15 9.16 6.58
C GLY A 48 2.58 9.28 5.16
N ILE A 49 3.29 8.76 4.16
CA ILE A 49 2.83 8.67 2.77
C ILE A 49 1.62 7.73 2.68
N GLU A 50 1.67 6.56 3.30
CA GLU A 50 0.56 5.59 3.32
C GLU A 50 -0.73 6.23 3.88
N TYR A 51 -0.63 6.96 5.00
CA TYR A 51 -1.77 7.68 5.56
C TYR A 51 -2.30 8.76 4.62
N GLY A 52 -1.41 9.47 3.92
CA GLY A 52 -1.78 10.48 2.93
C GLY A 52 -2.55 9.87 1.76
N ASP A 53 -2.04 8.78 1.19
CA ASP A 53 -2.68 8.08 0.07
C ASP A 53 -4.05 7.51 0.47
N MET A 54 -4.17 6.95 1.67
CA MET A 54 -5.45 6.47 2.21
C MET A 54 -6.48 7.60 2.32
N GLN A 55 -6.08 8.78 2.81
CA GLN A 55 -6.94 9.95 2.91
C GLN A 55 -7.35 10.48 1.53
N LEU A 56 -6.42 10.56 0.58
CA LEU A 56 -6.70 10.99 -0.79
C LEU A 56 -7.73 10.08 -1.47
N ILE A 57 -7.59 8.76 -1.30
CA ILE A 57 -8.56 7.79 -1.85
C ILE A 57 -9.92 7.93 -1.16
N ALA A 58 -9.95 8.17 0.16
CA ALA A 58 -11.19 8.39 0.90
C ALA A 58 -11.93 9.67 0.44
N GLU A 59 -11.21 10.76 0.23
CA GLU A 59 -11.79 12.01 -0.28
C GLU A 59 -12.30 11.85 -1.72
N ALA A 60 -11.55 11.14 -2.58
CA ALA A 60 -12.00 10.83 -3.93
C ALA A 60 -13.29 9.99 -3.92
N TYR A 61 -13.38 9.01 -3.01
CA TYR A 61 -14.61 8.24 -2.79
C TYR A 61 -15.78 9.14 -2.38
N ASP A 62 -15.60 10.01 -1.40
CA ASP A 62 -16.66 10.92 -0.91
C ASP A 62 -17.16 11.84 -2.03
N VAL A 63 -16.25 12.42 -2.81
CA VAL A 63 -16.60 13.26 -3.96
C VAL A 63 -17.42 12.47 -4.97
N LEU A 64 -16.97 11.28 -5.38
CA LEU A 64 -17.69 10.46 -6.36
C LEU A 64 -19.06 9.99 -5.82
N LYS A 65 -19.14 9.67 -4.53
CA LYS A 65 -20.36 9.16 -3.90
C LYS A 65 -21.41 10.26 -3.71
N PHE A 66 -21.03 11.38 -3.11
CA PHE A 66 -21.99 12.41 -2.69
C PHE A 66 -22.19 13.50 -3.74
N VAL A 67 -21.11 13.91 -4.42
CA VAL A 67 -21.19 14.94 -5.48
C VAL A 67 -21.52 14.28 -6.81
N GLY A 68 -20.81 13.21 -7.16
CA GLY A 68 -21.05 12.43 -8.39
C GLY A 68 -22.32 11.59 -8.36
N LYS A 69 -22.86 11.30 -7.16
CA LYS A 69 -24.03 10.43 -6.93
C LYS A 69 -23.88 9.01 -7.49
N LEU A 70 -22.64 8.51 -7.59
CA LEU A 70 -22.40 7.17 -8.08
C LEU A 70 -22.97 6.10 -7.12
N SER A 71 -23.53 5.06 -7.70
CA SER A 71 -23.86 3.82 -6.99
C SER A 71 -22.59 3.07 -6.59
N ASN A 72 -22.70 2.14 -5.65
CA ASN A 72 -21.55 1.35 -5.20
C ASN A 72 -20.97 0.48 -6.33
N ASP A 73 -21.82 0.01 -7.25
CA ASP A 73 -21.39 -0.75 -8.42
C ASP A 73 -20.63 0.12 -9.43
N GLU A 74 -21.00 1.40 -9.59
CA GLU A 74 -20.27 2.34 -10.43
C GLU A 74 -18.93 2.74 -9.81
N LEU A 75 -18.91 3.01 -8.50
CA LEU A 75 -17.67 3.26 -7.76
C LEU A 75 -16.72 2.08 -7.90
N TYR A 76 -17.21 0.85 -7.75
CA TYR A 76 -16.41 -0.36 -7.95
C TYR A 76 -15.77 -0.40 -9.34
N LYS A 77 -16.52 -0.06 -10.40
CA LYS A 77 -15.99 -0.02 -11.76
C LYS A 77 -14.91 1.05 -11.91
N VAL A 78 -15.14 2.26 -11.41
CA VAL A 78 -14.17 3.37 -11.48
C VAL A 78 -12.87 3.00 -10.78
N PHE A 79 -12.93 2.55 -9.52
CA PHE A 79 -11.73 2.16 -8.79
C PHE A 79 -11.05 0.91 -9.39
N SER A 80 -11.82 -0.03 -9.95
CA SER A 80 -11.27 -1.18 -10.67
C SER A 80 -10.57 -0.79 -11.97
N GLU A 81 -11.04 0.26 -12.65
CA GLU A 81 -10.38 0.83 -13.83
C GLU A 81 -9.12 1.58 -13.45
N TRP A 82 -9.17 2.39 -12.38
CA TRP A 82 -8.02 3.11 -11.86
C TRP A 82 -6.89 2.18 -11.40
N ASN A 83 -7.23 1.04 -10.80
CA ASN A 83 -6.27 0.00 -10.39
C ASN A 83 -5.57 -0.68 -11.58
N LYS A 84 -6.07 -0.52 -12.82
CA LYS A 84 -5.40 -1.01 -14.04
C LYS A 84 -4.43 0.02 -14.62
N GLY A 85 -4.50 1.28 -14.20
CA GLY A 85 -3.58 2.34 -14.63
C GLY A 85 -2.29 2.35 -13.81
N GLU A 86 -1.24 2.98 -14.34
CA GLU A 86 0.07 3.07 -13.66
C GLU A 86 0.05 3.94 -12.39
N PHE A 87 -0.91 4.86 -12.26
CA PHE A 87 -0.87 5.93 -11.25
C PHE A 87 -1.46 5.57 -9.88
N LEU A 88 -2.29 4.52 -9.81
CA LEU A 88 -2.95 4.08 -8.57
C LEU A 88 -2.67 2.62 -8.25
N CYS A 89 -1.56 2.07 -8.76
CA CYS A 89 -1.11 0.71 -8.48
C CYS A 89 -0.60 0.57 -7.02
N GLY A 90 -1.39 0.98 -6.03
CA GLY A 90 -1.50 0.21 -4.81
C GLY A 90 -2.42 -0.95 -5.14
N LYS A 91 -1.92 -2.18 -5.11
CA LYS A 91 -2.78 -3.34 -5.32
C LYS A 91 -3.90 -3.24 -4.29
N VAL A 92 -5.12 -2.86 -4.71
CA VAL A 92 -6.33 -3.20 -3.96
C VAL A 92 -6.24 -4.71 -3.84
N GLY A 93 -5.84 -5.17 -2.66
CA GLY A 93 -5.10 -6.41 -2.49
C GLY A 93 -5.79 -7.61 -3.14
N ASN A 94 -5.02 -8.67 -3.38
CA ASN A 94 -5.48 -10.01 -3.76
C ASN A 94 -6.41 -10.62 -2.70
N TYR A 95 -7.51 -9.95 -2.38
CA TYR A 95 -8.70 -10.54 -1.83
C TYR A 95 -9.44 -11.20 -3.01
N ASN A 96 -10.16 -12.29 -2.77
CA ASN A 96 -11.05 -12.82 -3.81
C ASN A 96 -11.93 -11.66 -4.29
N GLY A 97 -11.87 -11.34 -5.59
CA GLY A 97 -12.57 -10.17 -6.14
C GLY A 97 -14.07 -10.17 -5.85
N GLU A 98 -14.63 -11.36 -5.61
CA GLU A 98 -16.01 -11.58 -5.16
C GLU A 98 -16.27 -11.10 -3.72
N GLU A 99 -15.35 -11.34 -2.78
CA GLU A 99 -15.50 -10.92 -1.37
C GLU A 99 -15.45 -9.40 -1.26
N VAL A 100 -14.50 -8.76 -1.95
CA VAL A 100 -14.40 -7.29 -2.01
C VAL A 100 -15.64 -6.71 -2.68
N SER A 101 -16.08 -7.30 -3.80
CA SER A 101 -17.33 -6.87 -4.47
C SER A 101 -18.53 -6.96 -3.54
N GLN A 102 -18.65 -8.03 -2.74
CA GLN A 102 -19.72 -8.17 -1.76
C GLN A 102 -19.62 -7.17 -0.61
N MET A 103 -18.42 -6.83 -0.14
CA MET A 103 -18.21 -5.80 0.88
C MET A 103 -18.64 -4.43 0.35
N TRP A 104 -18.25 -4.08 -0.87
CA TRP A 104 -18.61 -2.81 -1.51
C TRP A 104 -20.13 -2.70 -1.72
N LYS A 105 -20.80 -3.80 -2.11
CA LYS A 105 -22.27 -3.87 -2.20
C LYS A 105 -22.96 -3.68 -0.85
N LYS A 106 -22.31 -4.07 0.24
CA LYS A 106 -22.81 -3.89 1.61
C LYS A 106 -22.42 -2.54 2.23
N GLY A 107 -21.77 -1.65 1.47
CA GLY A 107 -21.32 -0.34 1.94
C GLY A 107 -20.05 -0.37 2.77
N TRP A 108 -19.25 -1.43 2.66
CA TRP A 108 -17.95 -1.55 3.31
C TRP A 108 -16.86 -1.46 2.25
N PHE A 109 -16.18 -0.32 2.19
CA PHE A 109 -15.13 -0.08 1.22
C PHE A 109 -13.78 -0.31 1.88
N VAL A 110 -13.09 -1.36 1.44
CA VAL A 110 -11.71 -1.62 1.87
C VAL A 110 -10.78 -0.91 0.89
N VAL A 111 -10.12 0.13 1.36
CA VAL A 111 -8.99 0.73 0.65
C VAL A 111 -7.73 0.16 1.28
N ALA A 112 -7.01 -0.64 0.50
CA ALA A 112 -5.70 -1.15 0.87
C ALA A 112 -4.66 -0.47 -0.02
N VAL A 113 -3.70 0.21 0.60
CA VAL A 113 -2.53 0.74 -0.08
C VAL A 113 -1.40 -0.24 0.24
N ASP A 114 -1.17 -1.21 -0.65
CA ASP A 114 -0.08 -2.19 -0.52
C ASP A 114 1.17 -1.61 -1.24
N PHE A 115 2.12 -1.05 -0.48
CA PHE A 115 3.46 -0.69 -0.99
C PHE A 115 4.47 -1.84 -0.89
N ASP A 116 4.18 -2.88 -0.09
CA ASP A 116 4.99 -4.10 0.01
C ASP A 116 4.14 -5.28 0.52
N SER A 117 4.51 -6.51 0.14
CA SER A 117 3.83 -7.76 0.52
C SER A 117 3.75 -8.03 2.04
N SER A 118 4.52 -7.26 2.83
CA SER A 118 4.63 -7.37 4.29
C SER A 118 4.12 -6.15 5.08
N CYS A 119 3.71 -5.05 4.44
CA CYS A 119 3.12 -3.88 5.12
C CYS A 119 1.78 -3.54 4.47
N ARG A 120 0.73 -4.21 4.95
CA ARG A 120 -0.64 -3.93 4.58
C ARG A 120 -1.28 -3.02 5.62
N LEU A 121 -1.53 -1.77 5.26
CA LEU A 121 -2.51 -0.94 5.96
C LEU A 121 -3.84 -1.01 5.18
N SER A 122 -4.90 -1.39 5.88
CA SER A 122 -6.26 -1.44 5.32
C SER A 122 -7.15 -0.49 6.09
N TYR A 123 -7.83 0.40 5.37
CA TYR A 123 -8.87 1.25 5.92
C TYR A 123 -10.24 0.78 5.47
N LEU A 124 -11.21 0.89 6.37
CA LEU A 124 -12.59 0.53 6.13
C LEU A 124 -13.41 1.83 6.10
N ILE A 125 -13.77 2.27 4.90
CA ILE A 125 -14.66 3.42 4.71
C ILE A 125 -16.10 2.91 4.72
N ARG A 126 -16.98 3.60 5.45
CA ARG A 126 -18.40 3.30 5.57
C ARG A 126 -19.23 4.35 4.87
#